data_AF-A0A820YKL5-F1
#
_entry.id   AF-A0A820YKL5-F1
#
_cell.length_a   1.000
_cell.length_b   1.000
_cell.length_c   1.000
_cell.angle_alpha   90.00
_cell.angle_beta   90.00
_cell.angle_gamma   90.00
#
_symmetry.space_group_name_H-M   'P 1'
#
loop_
_entity.id
_entity.type
_entity.pdbx_description
1 polymer ?
#
loop_
_entity_poly.entity_id
_entity_poly.type
_entity_poly.pdbx_seq_one_letter_code
_entity_poly.pdbx_strand_id
1 'polypeptide(L)'
;MFTNNPTATTMPNNDTASVFNGVNQYFTIDDNDYLEIVRTGILTIEAWFRPDTLQFEYEEGSGYVWWMGKGDIQQQSWAARMYSYNNTEGRFNRISGYAFNLSGGLGAGSYFQDSITVGQWILYTLTINTVNVSSTYPTGYTKIFKNGIQHDQDALLGY
;
A
#
# COMPACT_ATOMS: atom_id res chain seq x y z
N MET A 1 3.36 -17.52 -3.55
CA MET A 1 2.48 -18.67 -3.29
C MET A 1 1.33 -18.22 -2.40
N PHE A 2 0.14 -18.82 -2.55
CA PHE A 2 -0.98 -18.56 -1.63
C PHE A 2 -0.81 -19.32 -0.32
N THR A 3 -1.08 -18.65 0.80
CA THR A 3 -1.16 -19.24 2.13
C THR A 3 -2.62 -19.38 2.54
N ASN A 4 -2.98 -20.53 3.13
CA ASN A 4 -4.31 -20.83 3.68
C ASN A 4 -5.48 -20.73 2.67
N ASN A 5 -5.20 -20.97 1.38
CA ASN A 5 -6.18 -21.17 0.30
C ASN A 5 -7.33 -20.14 0.27
N PRO A 6 -7.06 -18.87 -0.09
CA PRO A 6 -8.10 -17.88 -0.28
C PRO A 6 -9.11 -18.32 -1.34
N THR A 7 -10.36 -17.88 -1.20
CA THR A 7 -11.41 -18.16 -2.19
C THR A 7 -11.27 -17.22 -3.39
N ALA A 8 -11.90 -17.58 -4.51
CA ALA A 8 -11.89 -16.75 -5.71
C ALA A 8 -13.15 -15.87 -5.81
N THR A 9 -13.01 -14.72 -6.44
CA THR A 9 -14.09 -13.86 -6.91
C THR A 9 -13.76 -13.34 -8.31
N THR A 10 -14.61 -12.49 -8.88
CA THR A 10 -14.40 -11.88 -10.18
C THR A 10 -14.39 -10.36 -10.09
N MET A 11 -13.49 -9.75 -10.86
CA MET A 11 -13.52 -8.33 -11.17
C MET A 11 -14.63 -8.04 -12.21
N PRO A 12 -15.04 -6.77 -12.42
CA PRO A 12 -16.10 -6.44 -13.37
C PRO A 12 -15.85 -6.88 -14.81
N ASN A 13 -14.59 -7.09 -15.20
CA ASN A 13 -14.19 -7.60 -16.50
C ASN A 13 -14.12 -9.14 -16.56
N ASN A 14 -14.59 -9.85 -15.53
CA ASN A 14 -14.53 -11.31 -15.34
C ASN A 14 -13.15 -11.89 -15.05
N ASP A 15 -12.12 -11.06 -14.86
CA ASP A 15 -10.84 -11.56 -14.39
C ASP A 15 -10.98 -12.14 -12.98
N THR A 16 -10.22 -13.20 -12.71
CA THR A 16 -10.22 -13.84 -11.39
C THR A 16 -9.46 -12.97 -10.39
N ALA A 17 -10.03 -12.79 -9.21
CA ALA A 17 -9.37 -12.17 -8.06
C ALA A 17 -9.46 -13.10 -6.84
N SER A 18 -8.57 -12.90 -5.88
CA SER A 18 -8.57 -13.65 -4.62
C SER A 18 -9.27 -12.86 -3.51
N VAL A 19 -10.02 -13.56 -2.66
CA VAL A 19 -10.65 -13.02 -1.46
C VAL A 19 -9.87 -13.53 -0.26
N PHE A 20 -9.25 -12.60 0.46
CA PHE A 20 -8.50 -12.89 1.68
C PHE A 20 -9.41 -12.68 2.90
N ASN A 21 -9.31 -13.59 3.87
CA ASN A 21 -10.13 -13.56 5.08
C ASN A 21 -9.75 -12.47 6.10
N GLY A 22 -8.66 -11.72 5.87
CA GLY A 22 -8.19 -10.70 6.80
C GLY A 22 -7.60 -11.24 8.11
N VAL A 23 -7.30 -12.54 8.19
CA VAL A 23 -6.80 -13.19 9.42
C VAL A 23 -5.43 -13.83 9.18
N ASN A 24 -5.33 -14.73 8.21
CA ASN A 24 -4.14 -15.56 8.02
C ASN A 24 -3.90 -15.99 6.57
N GLN A 25 -4.64 -15.40 5.61
CA GLN A 25 -4.46 -15.64 4.19
C GLN A 25 -3.67 -14.49 3.58
N TYR A 26 -2.66 -14.84 2.78
CA TYR A 26 -1.84 -13.88 2.04
C TYR A 26 -1.24 -14.56 0.82
N PHE A 27 -0.73 -13.75 -0.10
CA PHE A 27 0.03 -14.21 -1.24
C PHE A 27 1.46 -13.68 -1.13
N THR A 28 2.43 -14.57 -1.19
CA THR A 28 3.85 -14.21 -1.28
C THR A 28 4.32 -14.28 -2.72
N ILE A 29 5.39 -13.57 -3.03
CA ILE A 29 6.19 -13.81 -4.23
C ILE A 29 7.64 -13.94 -3.78
N ASP A 30 8.45 -14.66 -4.56
CA ASP A 30 9.86 -14.79 -4.25
C ASP A 30 10.54 -13.42 -4.32
N ASP A 31 11.54 -13.25 -3.46
CA ASP A 31 12.29 -12.00 -3.41
C ASP A 31 12.92 -11.67 -4.76
N ASN A 32 12.90 -10.40 -5.12
CA ASN A 32 13.43 -9.94 -6.39
C ASN A 32 13.80 -8.45 -6.36
N ASP A 33 15.02 -8.13 -6.80
CA ASP A 33 15.51 -6.76 -6.95
C ASP A 33 14.63 -5.88 -7.86
N TYR A 34 13.89 -6.46 -8.81
CA TYR A 34 12.95 -5.69 -9.65
C TYR A 34 11.81 -5.05 -8.84
N LEU A 35 11.60 -5.50 -7.59
CA LEU A 35 10.64 -4.95 -6.65
C LEU A 35 11.30 -4.00 -5.64
N GLU A 36 12.59 -3.67 -5.82
CA GLU A 36 13.32 -2.75 -4.96
C GLU A 36 13.43 -1.35 -5.59
N ILE A 37 13.17 -0.33 -4.76
CA ILE A 37 13.33 1.08 -5.14
C ILE A 37 14.78 1.35 -5.55
N VAL A 38 15.75 0.77 -4.83
CA VAL A 38 17.19 1.03 -5.01
C VAL A 38 17.75 0.50 -6.33
N ARG A 39 17.04 -0.39 -7.04
CA ARG A 39 17.52 -0.97 -8.31
C ARG A 39 17.60 0.08 -9.41
N THR A 40 16.55 0.89 -9.56
CA THR A 40 16.40 1.88 -10.64
C THR A 40 16.20 3.30 -10.12
N GLY A 41 15.90 3.44 -8.82
CA GLY A 41 15.43 4.67 -8.21
C GLY A 41 13.98 5.03 -8.57
N ILE A 42 13.27 4.19 -9.33
CA ILE A 42 11.86 4.39 -9.65
C ILE A 42 11.12 3.06 -9.56
N LEU A 43 10.10 3.03 -8.71
CA LEU A 43 9.20 1.90 -8.58
C LEU A 43 7.75 2.38 -8.62
N THR A 44 6.96 1.81 -9.51
CA THR A 44 5.51 1.99 -9.51
C THR A 44 4.85 0.64 -9.29
N ILE A 45 3.99 0.55 -8.28
CA ILE A 45 3.17 -0.64 -8.01
C ILE A 45 1.71 -0.26 -8.16
N GLU A 46 0.94 -1.12 -8.80
CA GLU A 46 -0.49 -0.98 -8.94
C GLU A 46 -1.22 -2.26 -8.55
N ALA A 47 -2.44 -2.10 -8.04
CA ALA A 47 -3.31 -3.21 -7.72
C ALA A 47 -4.78 -2.77 -7.80
N TRP A 48 -5.62 -3.69 -8.27
CA TRP A 48 -7.05 -3.63 -7.99
C TRP A 48 -7.31 -4.29 -6.64
N PHE A 49 -7.96 -3.58 -5.72
CA PHE A 49 -8.39 -4.14 -4.46
C PHE A 49 -9.80 -3.68 -4.09
N ARG A 50 -10.47 -4.42 -3.21
CA ARG A 50 -11.86 -4.19 -2.81
C ARG A 50 -12.03 -4.52 -1.33
N PRO A 51 -12.15 -3.51 -0.45
CA PRO A 51 -12.44 -3.75 0.95
C PRO A 51 -13.84 -4.35 1.14
N ASP A 52 -13.93 -5.51 1.79
CA ASP A 52 -15.20 -6.14 2.15
C ASP A 52 -15.68 -5.72 3.56
N THR A 53 -14.81 -5.06 4.34
CA THR A 53 -15.14 -4.36 5.59
C THR A 53 -14.29 -3.09 5.71
N LEU A 54 -14.76 -2.13 6.49
CA LEU A 54 -14.04 -0.90 6.84
C LEU A 54 -13.52 -0.90 8.28
N GLN A 55 -14.08 -1.74 9.14
CA GLN A 55 -13.56 -2.00 10.48
C GLN A 55 -12.92 -3.39 10.44
N PHE A 56 -11.61 -3.44 10.62
CA PHE A 56 -10.89 -4.70 10.62
C PHE A 56 -11.03 -5.37 11.99
N GLU A 57 -11.19 -6.69 12.01
CA GLU A 57 -11.21 -7.49 13.24
C GLU A 57 -9.79 -7.61 13.82
N TYR A 58 -8.81 -7.72 12.93
CA TYR A 58 -7.39 -7.78 13.24
C TYR A 58 -6.69 -6.56 12.64
N GLU A 59 -5.88 -5.91 13.46
CA GLU A 59 -5.20 -4.66 13.13
C GLU A 59 -3.77 -4.71 13.66
N GLU A 60 -2.88 -3.95 13.05
CA GLU A 60 -1.55 -3.68 13.56
C GLU A 60 -1.42 -2.26 14.11
N GLY A 61 -0.44 -2.09 15.00
CA GLY A 61 -0.01 -0.79 15.50
C GLY A 61 -1.16 0.06 16.02
N SER A 62 -1.42 1.17 15.33
CA SER A 62 -2.38 2.19 15.72
C SER A 62 -3.79 1.97 15.16
N GLY A 63 -4.02 0.84 14.48
CA GLY A 63 -5.29 0.48 13.86
C GLY A 63 -5.25 0.54 12.33
N TYR A 64 -4.41 -0.28 11.72
CA TYR A 64 -4.32 -0.44 10.26
C TYR A 64 -4.01 -1.89 9.88
N VAL A 65 -4.11 -2.22 8.59
CA VAL A 65 -3.60 -3.45 7.99
C VAL A 65 -2.53 -3.14 6.94
N TRP A 66 -1.48 -3.94 6.90
CA TRP A 66 -0.57 -4.02 5.75
C TRP A 66 -1.16 -4.93 4.68
N TRP A 67 -1.63 -4.36 3.56
CA TRP A 67 -2.33 -5.15 2.54
C TRP A 67 -1.46 -5.52 1.34
N MET A 68 -0.32 -4.83 1.15
CA MET A 68 0.65 -5.11 0.09
C MET A 68 2.00 -4.50 0.46
N GLY A 69 3.11 -5.16 0.14
CA GLY A 69 4.44 -4.61 0.44
C GLY A 69 5.57 -5.57 0.11
N LYS A 70 6.79 -5.09 0.34
CA LYS A 70 8.01 -5.91 0.31
C LYS A 70 8.85 -5.70 1.56
N GLY A 71 9.33 -6.82 2.09
CA GLY A 71 10.14 -6.91 3.30
C GLY A 71 9.34 -7.40 4.50
N ASP A 72 10.07 -7.83 5.52
CA ASP A 72 9.50 -8.31 6.77
C ASP A 72 9.30 -7.16 7.77
N ILE A 73 8.74 -7.49 8.93
CA ILE A 73 8.60 -6.58 10.06
C ILE A 73 9.97 -5.92 10.37
N GLN A 74 10.00 -4.57 10.33
CA GLN A 74 11.19 -3.73 10.55
C GLN A 74 12.26 -3.81 9.45
N GLN A 75 11.97 -4.50 8.34
CA GLN A 75 12.85 -4.60 7.17
C GLN A 75 12.09 -4.29 5.89
N GLN A 76 11.05 -3.45 5.99
CA GLN A 76 10.26 -3.06 4.84
C GLN A 76 11.10 -2.18 3.91
N SER A 77 10.99 -2.43 2.61
CA SER A 77 11.47 -1.52 1.56
C SER A 77 10.36 -0.53 1.21
N TRP A 78 9.16 -1.05 0.98
CA TRP A 78 7.95 -0.27 0.76
C TRP A 78 6.74 -1.08 1.20
N ALA A 79 5.68 -0.39 1.60
CA ALA A 79 4.43 -1.05 1.95
C ALA A 79 3.23 -0.11 1.87
N ALA A 80 2.06 -0.70 1.62
CA ALA A 80 0.78 -0.04 1.55
C ALA A 80 -0.06 -0.40 2.78
N ARG A 81 -0.71 0.61 3.37
CA ARG A 81 -1.61 0.44 4.51
C ARG A 81 -3.03 0.80 4.13
N MET A 82 -3.98 0.18 4.83
CA MET A 82 -5.32 0.71 4.98
C MET A 82 -5.62 0.81 6.47
N TYR A 83 -6.06 1.98 6.91
CA TYR A 83 -6.45 2.19 8.29
C TYR A 83 -7.86 1.63 8.55
N SER A 84 -8.04 1.04 9.73
CA SER A 84 -9.37 0.65 10.20
C SER A 84 -10.23 1.90 10.39
N TYR A 85 -11.56 1.74 10.35
CA TYR A 85 -12.47 2.87 10.52
C TYR A 85 -12.20 3.54 11.86
N ASN A 86 -12.37 2.83 12.97
CA ASN A 86 -11.91 3.31 14.26
C ASN A 86 -10.43 2.98 14.43
N ASN A 87 -9.59 3.99 14.61
CA ASN A 87 -8.16 3.84 14.87
C ASN A 87 -7.68 4.97 15.78
N THR A 88 -6.52 4.80 16.41
CA THR A 88 -6.00 5.76 17.40
C THR A 88 -5.41 7.02 16.78
N GLU A 89 -5.29 7.10 15.45
CA GLU A 89 -4.70 8.24 14.72
C GLU A 89 -5.75 9.14 14.04
N GLY A 90 -7.05 8.82 14.15
CA GLY A 90 -8.11 9.56 13.45
C GLY A 90 -8.03 9.48 11.93
N ARG A 91 -7.38 8.45 11.39
CA ARG A 91 -7.14 8.24 9.96
C ARG A 91 -8.21 7.33 9.35
N PHE A 92 -9.48 7.68 9.49
CA PHE A 92 -10.63 6.84 9.12
C PHE A 92 -10.53 6.32 7.69
N ASN A 93 -10.30 5.01 7.51
CA ASN A 93 -10.13 4.33 6.21
C ASN A 93 -9.14 4.97 5.23
N ARG A 94 -8.14 5.69 5.76
CA ARG A 94 -7.04 6.19 4.96
C ARG A 94 -6.32 5.02 4.30
N ILE A 95 -6.02 5.16 3.01
CA ILE A 95 -5.18 4.23 2.26
C ILE A 95 -3.91 4.97 1.89
N SER A 96 -2.76 4.36 2.19
CA SER A 96 -1.45 4.99 2.04
C SER A 96 -0.43 4.05 1.44
N GLY A 97 0.67 4.62 0.95
CA GLY A 97 1.83 3.89 0.45
C GLY A 97 3.11 4.58 0.91
N TYR A 98 4.06 3.80 1.40
CA TYR A 98 5.29 4.29 2.00
C TYR A 98 6.52 3.69 1.34
N ALA A 99 7.58 4.49 1.25
CA ALA A 99 8.96 4.07 1.08
C ALA A 99 9.66 4.12 2.44
N PHE A 100 10.28 3.02 2.85
CA PHE A 100 10.99 2.92 4.13
C PHE A 100 12.50 3.05 3.94
N ASN A 101 13.19 3.51 4.98
CA ASN A 101 14.65 3.44 5.00
C ASN A 101 15.11 1.98 5.09
N LEU A 102 16.25 1.65 4.47
CA LEU A 102 16.86 0.33 4.51
C LEU A 102 17.20 -0.13 5.95
N SER A 103 17.44 0.80 6.87
CA SER A 103 17.61 0.50 8.29
C SER A 103 16.30 0.20 9.03
N GLY A 104 15.15 0.26 8.34
CA GLY A 104 13.82 0.21 8.92
C GLY A 104 13.40 1.52 9.60
N GLY A 105 12.25 1.47 10.28
CA GLY A 105 11.74 2.57 11.10
C GLY A 105 10.61 3.36 10.42
N LEU A 106 10.80 4.67 10.26
CA LEU A 106 9.84 5.55 9.61
C LEU A 106 9.97 5.45 8.08
N GLY A 107 8.87 5.74 7.38
CA GLY A 107 8.86 5.84 5.93
C GLY A 107 8.11 7.08 5.48
N ALA A 108 8.57 7.74 4.43
CA ALA A 108 7.76 8.75 3.74
C ALA A 108 6.70 8.06 2.93
N GLY A 109 5.51 8.66 2.88
CA GLY A 109 4.43 8.14 2.09
C GLY A 109 3.37 9.15 1.83
N SER A 110 2.63 8.89 0.76
CA SER A 110 1.46 9.65 0.35
C SER A 110 0.21 8.83 0.61
N TYR A 111 -0.93 9.51 0.72
CA TYR A 111 -2.19 8.87 1.07
C TYR A 111 -3.40 9.50 0.39
N PHE A 112 -4.52 8.79 0.42
CA PHE A 112 -5.83 9.38 0.24
C PHE A 112 -6.75 8.96 1.39
N GLN A 113 -7.67 9.84 1.76
CA GLN A 113 -8.67 9.59 2.80
C GLN A 113 -10.05 10.00 2.30
N ASP A 114 -10.39 9.44 1.14
CA ASP A 114 -11.71 9.56 0.55
C ASP A 114 -12.71 8.64 1.27
N SER A 115 -14.00 8.88 1.05
CA SER A 115 -15.02 7.88 1.35
C SER A 115 -14.73 6.58 0.59
N ILE A 116 -14.72 5.47 1.32
CA ILE A 116 -14.60 4.11 0.80
C ILE A 116 -15.95 3.41 0.95
N THR A 117 -16.40 2.75 -0.11
CA THR A 117 -17.62 1.94 -0.07
C THR A 117 -17.23 0.47 -0.12
N VAL A 118 -17.75 -0.31 0.84
CA VAL A 118 -17.56 -1.76 0.88
C VAL A 118 -18.00 -2.39 -0.44
N GLY A 119 -17.21 -3.32 -0.95
CA GLY A 119 -17.52 -4.03 -2.19
C GLY A 119 -17.26 -3.24 -3.47
N GLN A 120 -16.70 -2.03 -3.41
CA GLN A 120 -16.26 -1.29 -4.60
C GLN A 120 -14.78 -1.53 -4.88
N TRP A 121 -14.49 -1.91 -6.14
CA TRP A 121 -13.13 -2.04 -6.64
C TRP A 121 -12.45 -0.68 -6.75
N ILE A 122 -11.20 -0.63 -6.32
CA ILE A 122 -10.34 0.55 -6.35
C ILE A 122 -9.07 0.16 -7.11
N LEU A 123 -8.71 0.95 -8.12
CA LEU A 123 -7.36 0.91 -8.68
C LEU A 123 -6.46 1.79 -7.81
N TYR A 124 -5.59 1.15 -7.04
CA TYR A 124 -4.53 1.79 -6.29
C TYR A 124 -3.26 1.84 -7.12
N THR A 125 -2.57 2.99 -7.08
CA THR A 125 -1.21 3.09 -7.64
C THR A 125 -0.32 3.88 -6.68
N LEU A 126 0.85 3.34 -6.37
CA LEU A 126 1.92 4.02 -5.66
C LEU A 126 3.12 4.17 -6.59
N THR A 127 3.61 5.39 -6.76
CA THR A 127 4.90 5.66 -7.39
C THR A 127 5.88 6.15 -6.34
N ILE A 128 7.06 5.56 -6.30
CA ILE A 128 8.21 6.00 -5.51
C ILE A 128 9.31 6.36 -6.50
N ASN A 129 9.81 7.59 -6.43
CA ASN A 129 10.82 8.09 -7.35
C ASN A 129 11.90 8.84 -6.57
N THR A 130 13.13 8.34 -6.57
CA THR A 130 14.30 8.92 -5.90
C THR A 130 15.19 9.71 -6.86
N VAL A 131 14.93 9.67 -8.18
CA VAL A 131 15.79 10.27 -9.21
C VAL A 131 15.23 11.61 -9.72
N ASN A 132 13.91 11.80 -9.72
CA ASN A 132 13.29 13.05 -10.11
C ASN A 132 13.25 14.01 -8.93
N VAL A 133 14.31 14.79 -8.81
CA VAL A 133 14.51 15.74 -7.72
C VAL A 133 14.19 17.18 -8.12
N SER A 134 13.79 17.99 -7.15
CA SER A 134 13.61 19.44 -7.28
C SER A 134 13.83 20.13 -5.94
N SER A 135 13.75 21.46 -5.89
CA SER A 135 13.81 22.19 -4.61
C SER A 135 12.69 21.80 -3.64
N THR A 136 11.53 21.37 -4.15
CA THR A 136 10.40 20.88 -3.35
C THR A 136 10.56 19.41 -2.98
N TYR A 137 11.24 18.62 -3.82
CA TYR A 137 11.43 17.17 -3.68
C TYR A 137 12.93 16.83 -3.77
N PRO A 138 13.77 17.24 -2.82
CA PRO A 138 15.23 17.19 -2.98
C PRO A 138 15.82 15.78 -2.99
N THR A 139 15.08 14.79 -2.49
CA THR A 139 15.41 13.36 -2.50
C THR A 139 14.42 12.54 -3.33
N GLY A 140 13.57 13.22 -4.11
CA GLY A 140 12.47 12.63 -4.84
C GLY A 140 11.18 12.61 -4.03
N TYR A 141 10.22 11.77 -4.44
CA TYR A 141 8.85 11.79 -3.93
C TYR A 141 8.15 10.43 -3.95
N THR A 142 7.08 10.33 -3.15
CA THR A 142 5.99 9.39 -3.36
C THR A 142 4.82 10.08 -4.07
N LYS A 143 4.05 9.34 -4.86
CA LYS A 143 2.75 9.75 -5.41
C LYS A 143 1.76 8.62 -5.23
N ILE A 144 0.52 8.95 -4.87
CA ILE A 144 -0.55 7.98 -4.79
C ILE A 144 -1.71 8.38 -5.70
N PHE A 145 -2.28 7.38 -6.35
CA PHE A 145 -3.42 7.52 -7.24
C PHE A 145 -4.54 6.56 -6.81
N LYS A 146 -5.77 7.02 -7.02
CA LYS A 146 -6.99 6.22 -6.90
C LYS A 146 -7.74 6.33 -8.22
N ASN A 147 -8.04 5.20 -8.84
CA ASN A 147 -8.77 5.16 -10.12
C ASN A 147 -8.14 6.04 -11.20
N GLY A 148 -6.81 6.07 -11.25
CA GLY A 148 -6.03 6.85 -12.23
C GLY A 148 -5.91 8.35 -11.93
N ILE A 149 -6.48 8.85 -10.82
CA ILE A 149 -6.40 10.26 -10.43
C ILE A 149 -5.38 10.41 -9.30
N GLN A 150 -4.45 11.37 -9.43
CA GLN A 150 -3.48 11.66 -8.37
C GLN A 150 -4.19 12.32 -7.19
N HIS A 151 -4.02 11.78 -5.98
CA HIS A 151 -4.57 12.38 -4.77
C HIS A 151 -3.53 13.13 -3.96
N ASP A 152 -2.29 12.64 -3.95
CA ASP A 152 -1.27 13.14 -3.05
C ASP A 152 0.15 12.90 -3.58
N GLN A 153 1.08 13.73 -3.13
CA GLN A 153 2.51 13.68 -3.46
C GLN A 153 3.35 14.30 -2.36
N ASP A 154 4.22 13.48 -1.75
CA ASP A 154 5.09 13.91 -0.66
C ASP A 154 6.56 13.70 -1.00
N ALA A 155 7.41 14.54 -0.41
CA ALA A 155 8.84 14.37 -0.52
C ALA A 155 9.31 13.12 0.21
N LEU A 156 10.35 12.48 -0.33
CA LEU A 156 11.11 11.44 0.35
C LEU A 156 12.03 12.04 1.42
N LEU A 157 11.49 12.87 2.32
CA LEU A 157 12.20 13.50 3.43
C LEU A 157 11.47 13.33 4.77
N GLY A 158 12.22 13.53 5.87
CA GLY A 158 11.64 13.77 7.19
C GLY A 158 11.34 12.53 8.02
N TYR A 159 12.05 11.43 7.75
CA TYR A 159 11.91 10.14 8.44
C TYR A 159 13.28 9.52 8.74
#